data_AF-A0A949P672-F1
#
_entry.id   AF-A0A949P672-F1
#
_cell.length_a   1.000
_cell.length_b   1.000
_cell.length_c   1.000
_cell.angle_alpha   90.00
_cell.angle_beta   90.00
_cell.angle_gamma   90.00
#
_symmetry.space_group_name_H-M   'P 1'
#
loop_
_entity.id
_entity.type
_entity.pdbx_description
1 polymer ?
#
loop_
_entity_poly.entity_id
_entity_poly.type
_entity_poly.pdbx_seq_one_letter_code
_entity_poly.pdbx_strand_id
1 'polypeptide(L)'
;MPLAGERPDSSSTRFAYPVFLDLHGVFVLVVGGGPIGARKCEGLAAAGARVRLVAPSISESLDVEAIAEVHERAFRPSDLDDVRLVVAATGDQAVDAEVSSAARERGI
;
A
#
# COMPACT_ATOMS: atom_id res chain seq x y z
N MET A 1 -31.62 -26.46 31.16
CA MET A 1 -30.31 -27.10 30.89
C MET A 1 -30.61 -28.47 30.31
N PRO A 2 -30.50 -28.61 28.97
CA PRO A 2 -29.29 -29.17 28.37
C PRO A 2 -28.63 -28.26 27.32
N LEU A 3 -27.30 -28.25 27.41
CA LEU A 3 -26.24 -28.38 26.40
C LEU A 3 -26.36 -27.67 25.03
N ALA A 4 -25.47 -26.69 24.89
CA ALA A 4 -24.76 -26.25 23.69
C ALA A 4 -24.94 -27.14 22.45
N GLY A 5 -25.64 -26.61 21.44
CA GLY A 5 -25.58 -27.08 20.06
C GLY A 5 -24.83 -26.04 19.22
N GLU A 6 -23.77 -26.50 18.56
CA GLU A 6 -22.88 -25.86 17.59
C GLU A 6 -22.87 -24.33 17.49
N ARG A 7 -21.74 -23.73 17.89
CA ARG A 7 -21.27 -22.51 17.22
C ARG A 7 -21.03 -22.87 15.75
N PRO A 8 -21.49 -22.08 14.76
CA PRO A 8 -21.07 -22.29 13.39
C PRO A 8 -19.53 -22.22 13.35
N ASP A 9 -18.92 -23.28 12.83
CA ASP A 9 -17.50 -23.29 12.47
C ASP A 9 -17.24 -22.09 11.55
N SER A 10 -16.59 -21.06 12.07
CA SER A 10 -16.34 -19.83 11.34
C SER A 10 -15.04 -19.88 10.52
N SER A 11 -14.61 -21.07 10.11
CA SER A 11 -13.64 -21.25 9.01
C SER A 11 -14.30 -20.93 7.66
N SER A 12 -14.74 -19.67 7.48
CA SER A 12 -15.00 -19.16 6.14
C SER A 12 -13.66 -19.01 5.46
N THR A 13 -13.31 -19.97 4.59
CA THR A 13 -12.12 -19.91 3.75
C THR A 13 -12.25 -18.69 2.85
N ARG A 14 -11.70 -17.56 3.28
CA ARG A 14 -11.56 -16.36 2.45
C ARG A 14 -10.59 -16.72 1.33
N PHE A 15 -11.08 -16.67 0.09
CA PHE A 15 -10.23 -16.80 -1.09
C PHE A 15 -9.97 -15.40 -1.66
N ALA A 16 -8.77 -15.19 -2.21
CA ALA A 16 -8.45 -13.95 -2.90
C ALA A 16 -9.20 -13.91 -4.24
N TYR A 17 -9.82 -12.78 -4.55
CA TYR A 17 -10.40 -12.54 -5.87
C TYR A 17 -9.43 -11.67 -6.67
N PRO A 18 -8.87 -12.16 -7.80
CA PRO A 18 -8.00 -11.35 -8.62
C PRO A 18 -8.78 -10.22 -9.26
N VAL A 19 -8.22 -9.01 -9.26
CA VAL A 19 -8.78 -7.84 -9.91
C VAL A 19 -7.75 -7.21 -10.83
N PHE A 20 -8.21 -6.61 -11.92
CA PHE A 20 -7.42 -5.71 -12.75
C PHE A 20 -7.85 -4.28 -12.44
N LEU A 21 -6.89 -3.41 -12.16
CA LEU A 21 -7.14 -2.01 -11.84
C LEU A 21 -6.63 -1.14 -12.99
N ASP A 22 -7.47 -0.22 -13.46
CA ASP A 22 -7.01 0.88 -14.30
C ASP A 22 -6.40 1.95 -13.41
N LEU A 23 -5.09 2.17 -13.56
CA LEU A 23 -4.33 3.12 -12.76
C LEU A 23 -3.94 4.36 -13.54
N HIS A 24 -4.37 4.50 -14.81
CA HIS A 24 -3.95 5.62 -15.64
C HIS A 24 -4.32 6.98 -15.02
N GLY A 25 -3.29 7.77 -14.69
CA GLY A 25 -3.46 9.09 -14.06
C GLY A 25 -3.89 9.07 -12.60
N VAL A 26 -4.04 7.89 -11.99
CA VAL A 26 -4.48 7.70 -10.60
C VAL A 26 -3.30 7.80 -9.66
N PHE A 27 -3.45 8.54 -8.56
CA PHE A 27 -2.43 8.57 -7.51
C PHE A 27 -2.38 7.27 -6.71
N VAL A 28 -1.18 6.71 -6.62
CA VAL A 28 -0.87 5.52 -5.82
C VAL A 28 0.28 5.84 -4.88
N LEU A 29 0.08 5.61 -3.58
CA LEU A 29 1.11 5.80 -2.56
C LEU A 29 1.95 4.53 -2.41
N VAL A 30 3.27 4.68 -2.41
CA VAL A 30 4.20 3.67 -1.96
C VAL A 30 4.93 4.21 -0.72
N VAL A 31 4.90 3.45 0.37
CA VAL A 31 5.62 3.78 1.60
C VAL A 31 6.76 2.80 1.78
N GLY A 32 7.99 3.33 1.81
CA GLY A 32 9.22 2.53 1.87
C GLY A 32 10.03 2.63 0.58
N GLY A 33 11.29 3.03 0.71
CA GLY A 33 12.20 3.31 -0.41
C GLY A 33 13.21 2.21 -0.68
N GLY A 34 13.11 1.07 -0.01
CA GLY A 34 13.99 -0.08 -0.26
C GLY A 34 13.72 -0.76 -1.61
N PRO A 35 14.44 -1.85 -1.94
CA PRO A 35 14.32 -2.53 -3.24
C PRO A 35 12.89 -3.01 -3.57
N ILE A 36 12.10 -3.39 -2.56
CA ILE A 36 10.71 -3.80 -2.74
C ILE A 36 9.85 -2.60 -3.15
N GLY A 37 10.00 -1.47 -2.45
CA GLY A 37 9.30 -0.22 -2.77
C GLY A 37 9.65 0.25 -4.17
N ALA A 38 10.94 0.27 -4.52
CA ALA A 38 11.41 0.67 -5.85
C ALA A 38 10.77 -0.16 -6.97
N ARG A 39 10.80 -1.50 -6.85
CA ARG A 39 10.15 -2.40 -7.81
C ARG A 39 8.64 -2.16 -7.94
N LYS A 40 7.97 -1.81 -6.84
CA LYS A 40 6.53 -1.49 -6.85
C LYS A 40 6.28 -0.16 -7.54
N CYS A 41 7.08 0.86 -7.27
CA CYS A 41 7.01 2.15 -7.94
C CYS A 41 7.12 1.99 -9.46
N GLU A 42 8.13 1.28 -9.95
CA GLU A 42 8.34 1.03 -11.38
C GLU A 42 7.15 0.33 -12.03
N GLY A 43 6.66 -0.76 -11.42
CA GLY A 43 5.51 -1.49 -11.96
C GLY A 43 4.21 -0.68 -11.98
N LEU A 44 3.99 0.15 -10.96
CA LEU A 44 2.83 1.04 -10.88
C LEU A 44 2.92 2.18 -11.90
N ALA A 45 4.09 2.82 -12.03
CA ALA A 45 4.34 3.86 -13.02
C ALA A 45 4.17 3.32 -14.45
N ALA A 46 4.69 2.12 -14.74
CA ALA A 46 4.51 1.45 -16.02
C ALA A 46 3.03 1.12 -16.31
N ALA A 47 2.21 0.92 -15.29
CA ALA A 47 0.75 0.76 -15.41
C ALA A 47 -0.01 2.09 -15.56
N GLY A 48 0.70 3.23 -15.66
CA GLY A 48 0.13 4.57 -15.83
C GLY A 48 -0.22 5.30 -14.54
N ALA A 49 0.13 4.75 -13.36
CA ALA A 49 -0.12 5.42 -12.09
C ALA A 49 0.75 6.67 -11.92
N ARG A 50 0.19 7.68 -11.24
CA ARG A 50 0.95 8.79 -10.67
C ARG A 50 1.49 8.33 -9.31
N VAL A 51 2.71 7.83 -9.29
CA VAL A 51 3.29 7.27 -8.07
C VAL A 51 3.77 8.38 -7.14
N ARG A 52 3.30 8.35 -5.89
CA ARG A 52 3.85 9.10 -4.76
C ARG A 52 4.66 8.14 -3.90
N LEU A 53 5.95 8.41 -3.72
CA LEU A 53 6.84 7.63 -2.86
C LEU A 53 7.19 8.42 -1.60
N VAL A 54 7.01 7.81 -0.43
CA VAL A 54 7.42 8.37 0.86
C VAL A 54 8.34 7.38 1.58
N ALA A 55 9.56 7.81 1.89
CA ALA A 55 10.47 7.02 2.73
C ALA A 55 11.59 7.88 3.33
N PRO A 56 12.13 7.54 4.53
CA PRO A 56 13.29 8.24 5.09
C PRO A 56 14.57 8.11 4.26
N SER A 57 14.67 7.04 3.46
CA SER A 57 15.77 6.79 2.53
C SER A 57 15.24 6.10 1.28
N ILE A 58 15.85 6.41 0.14
CA ILE A 58 15.46 5.93 -1.18
C ILE A 58 16.60 5.11 -1.76
N SER A 59 16.28 3.93 -2.29
CA SER A 59 17.25 3.07 -2.94
C SER A 59 17.77 3.71 -4.22
N GLU A 60 19.09 3.63 -4.43
CA GLU A 60 19.75 4.08 -5.65
C GLU A 60 19.26 3.35 -6.91
N SER A 61 18.60 2.19 -6.77
CA SER A 61 18.02 1.47 -7.90
C SER A 61 16.73 2.08 -8.43
N LEU A 62 16.12 3.03 -7.70
CA LEU A 62 14.90 3.68 -8.14
C LEU A 62 15.22 4.74 -9.21
N ASP A 63 14.57 4.63 -10.36
CA ASP A 63 14.49 5.73 -11.31
C ASP A 63 13.52 6.80 -10.80
N VAL A 64 14.07 7.80 -10.10
CA VAL A 64 13.29 8.89 -9.51
C VAL A 64 12.60 9.77 -10.56
N GLU A 65 13.11 9.81 -11.80
CA GLU A 65 12.51 10.63 -12.88
C GLU A 65 11.19 10.03 -13.37
N ALA A 66 11.00 8.72 -13.19
CA ALA A 66 9.76 8.02 -13.50
C ALA A 66 8.66 8.20 -12.42
N ILE A 67 8.98 8.83 -11.28
CA ILE A 67 8.08 8.97 -10.13
C ILE A 67 7.49 10.37 -10.07
N ALA A 68 6.16 10.46 -9.92
CA ALA A 68 5.47 11.75 -9.94
C ALA A 68 5.80 12.62 -8.72
N GLU A 69 5.90 12.00 -7.53
CA GLU A 69 6.22 12.69 -6.28
C GLU A 69 7.13 11.82 -5.41
N VAL A 70 8.26 12.37 -4.96
CA VAL A 70 9.19 11.71 -4.02
C VAL A 70 9.34 12.56 -2.77
N HIS A 71 9.15 11.94 -1.62
CA HIS A 71 9.28 12.57 -0.31
C HIS A 71 10.25 11.79 0.58
N GLU A 72 11.45 12.33 0.74
CA GLU A 72 12.48 11.79 1.62
C GLU A 72 12.20 12.11 3.10
N ARG A 73 11.19 11.45 3.66
CA ARG A 73 10.76 11.58 5.06
C ARG A 73 9.93 10.38 5.49
N ALA A 74 9.64 10.31 6.78
CA ALA A 74 8.67 9.37 7.33
C ALA A 74 7.25 9.63 6.77
N PHE A 75 6.46 8.55 6.75
CA PHE A 75 5.04 8.57 6.44
C PHE A 75 4.26 9.50 7.37
N ARG A 76 3.21 10.11 6.82
CA ARG A 76 2.19 10.85 7.56
C ARG A 76 0.82 10.44 7.04
N PRO A 77 -0.23 10.40 7.88
CA PRO A 77 -1.58 10.06 7.44
C PRO A 77 -2.15 10.96 6.32
N SER A 78 -1.64 12.18 6.14
CA SER A 78 -1.98 13.08 5.03
C SER A 78 -1.43 12.63 3.67
N ASP A 79 -0.44 11.72 3.64
CA ASP A 79 0.11 11.19 2.39
C ASP A 79 -0.92 10.33 1.63
N LEU A 80 -1.96 9.87 2.35
CA LEU A 80 -3.12 9.17 1.82
C LEU A 80 -4.18 10.10 1.23
N ASP A 81 -3.96 11.42 1.25
CA ASP A 81 -4.85 12.36 0.58
C ASP A 81 -4.79 12.15 -0.95
N ASP A 82 -5.97 12.03 -1.57
CA ASP A 82 -6.20 11.82 -3.00
C ASP A 82 -5.63 10.53 -3.61
N VAL A 83 -5.19 9.56 -2.79
CA VAL A 83 -4.68 8.28 -3.29
C VAL A 83 -5.78 7.22 -3.33
N ARG A 84 -5.70 6.30 -4.30
CA ARG A 84 -6.70 5.24 -4.51
C ARG A 84 -6.19 3.83 -4.21
N LEU A 85 -4.88 3.72 -4.01
CA LEU A 85 -4.19 2.50 -3.63
C LEU A 85 -2.97 2.92 -2.82
N VAL A 86 -2.64 2.13 -1.80
CA VAL A 86 -1.40 2.27 -1.04
C VAL A 86 -0.67 0.93 -0.96
N VAL A 87 0.65 0.97 -1.08
CA VAL A 87 1.55 -0.17 -0.88
C VAL A 87 2.51 0.16 0.25
N ALA A 88 2.36 -0.53 1.38
CA ALA A 88 3.33 -0.50 2.46
C ALA A 88 4.43 -1.54 2.18
N ALA A 89 5.67 -1.07 2.07
CA ALA A 89 6.85 -1.88 1.77
C ALA A 89 8.07 -1.35 2.55
N THR A 90 7.86 -0.99 3.82
CA THR A 90 8.89 -0.32 4.63
C THR A 90 9.90 -1.28 5.24
N GLY A 91 9.49 -2.54 5.45
CA GLY A 91 10.27 -3.51 6.23
C GLY A 91 10.17 -3.32 7.74
N ASP A 92 9.43 -2.30 8.20
CA ASP A 92 9.09 -2.08 9.61
C ASP A 92 7.60 -2.38 9.81
N GLN A 93 7.32 -3.42 10.59
CA GLN A 93 5.97 -3.89 10.84
C GLN A 93 5.10 -2.83 11.54
N ALA A 94 5.69 -1.96 12.38
CA ALA A 94 4.94 -0.92 13.06
C ALA A 94 4.47 0.16 12.06
N VAL A 95 5.34 0.56 11.14
CA VAL A 95 5.00 1.53 10.09
C VAL A 95 4.00 0.93 9.11
N ASP A 96 4.19 -0.32 8.67
CA ASP A 96 3.25 -0.99 7.77
C ASP A 96 1.84 -1.13 8.41
N ALA A 97 1.78 -1.37 9.73
CA ALA A 97 0.53 -1.39 10.48
C ALA A 97 -0.13 -0.01 10.58
N GLU A 98 0.66 1.05 10.80
CA GLU A 98 0.17 2.43 10.80
C GLU A 98 -0.44 2.82 9.45
N VAL A 99 0.29 2.58 8.35
CA VAL A 99 -0.18 2.82 6.98
C VAL A 99 -1.48 2.06 6.73
N SER A 100 -1.53 0.78 7.12
CA SER A 100 -2.73 -0.05 6.92
C SER A 100 -3.94 0.45 7.72
N SER A 101 -3.74 0.90 8.96
CA SER A 101 -4.82 1.48 9.77
C SER A 101 -5.36 2.76 9.15
N ALA A 102 -4.46 3.69 8.82
CA ALA A 102 -4.82 4.98 8.23
C ALA A 102 -5.50 4.84 6.86
N ALA A 103 -5.11 3.84 6.06
CA ALA A 103 -5.75 3.53 4.78
C ALA A 103 -7.18 3.01 4.97
N ARG A 104 -7.39 2.09 5.91
CA ARG A 104 -8.73 1.55 6.21
C ARG A 104 -9.71 2.61 6.70
N GLU A 105 -9.25 3.55 7.51
CA GLU A 105 -10.06 4.69 7.98
C GLU A 105 -10.57 5.57 6.82
N ARG A 106 -9.87 5.56 5.68
CA ARG A 106 -10.20 6.32 4.47
C ARG A 106 -10.88 5.48 3.38
N GLY A 107 -11.10 4.18 3.62
CA GLY A 107 -11.69 3.26 2.63
C GLY A 107 -10.79 2.97 1.43
N ILE A 108 -9.46 3.06 1.62
CA ILE A 108 -8.44 2.68 0.64
C ILE A 108 -8.06 1.21 0.82
#